data_AF-A0A971A4V3-F1
#
_entry.id   AF-A0A971A4V3-F1
#
_cell.length_a   1.000
_cell.length_b   1.000
_cell.length_c   1.000
_cell.angle_alpha   90.00
_cell.angle_beta   90.00
_cell.angle_gamma   90.00
#
_symmetry.space_group_name_H-M   'P 1'
#
loop_
_entity.id
_entity.type
_entity.pdbx_description
1 polymer ?
#
loop_
_entity_poly.entity_id
_entity_poly.type
_entity_poly.pdbx_seq_one_letter_code
_entity_poly.pdbx_strand_id
1 'polypeptide(L)'
;MVSGRITVHELPKIVDPVPISIRRINFEPGQPFTIRWFPGTNTGVYQMIFRVHYRDSIPGYVEFHQADYVSGGLYNMEANLMQESNLGGPSFFTSMAAQIPAIPGVVREVTSVEFIMLSGGRDLGFLYRSDVERGNLFTNLENYSNLVNGLGVFSSKVEQHIPNLMLAEVTLDLLARGETTKHLGFRDSKGQ
;
A
#
# COMPACT_ATOMS: atom_id res chain seq x y z
N MET A 1 -33.03 18.26 17.29
CA MET A 1 -32.56 16.99 17.87
C MET A 1 -31.74 16.30 16.80
N VAL A 2 -30.43 16.18 16.97
CA VAL A 2 -29.56 15.48 16.02
C VAL A 2 -29.45 14.03 16.50
N SER A 3 -29.89 13.11 15.66
CA SER A 3 -29.71 11.67 15.86
C SER A 3 -28.49 11.23 15.08
N GLY A 4 -27.52 10.60 15.74
CA GLY A 4 -26.33 10.02 15.12
C GLY A 4 -26.40 8.50 15.16
N ARG A 5 -26.05 7.84 14.04
CA ARG A 5 -25.87 6.38 13.98
C ARG A 5 -24.40 6.07 13.79
N ILE A 6 -23.84 5.25 14.67
CA ILE A 6 -22.48 4.71 14.50
C ILE A 6 -22.59 3.39 13.75
N THR A 7 -21.84 3.26 12.66
CA THR A 7 -21.68 2.00 11.95
C THR A 7 -20.23 1.55 12.09
N VAL A 8 -20.02 0.41 12.75
CA VAL A 8 -18.71 -0.23 12.82
C VAL A 8 -18.50 -1.01 11.53
N HIS A 9 -17.33 -0.85 10.91
CA HIS A 9 -16.91 -1.72 9.81
C HIS A 9 -15.98 -2.80 10.35
N GLU A 10 -16.12 -4.01 9.81
CA GLU A 10 -15.29 -5.14 10.22
C GLU A 10 -13.95 -5.14 9.47
N LEU A 11 -12.98 -5.81 10.08
CA LEU A 11 -11.69 -6.08 9.49
C LEU A 11 -11.83 -6.95 8.23
N PRO A 12 -11.27 -6.54 7.09
CA PRO A 12 -11.11 -7.43 5.94
C PRO A 12 -10.36 -8.71 6.30
N LYS A 13 -10.71 -9.84 5.70
CA LYS A 13 -9.92 -11.07 5.87
C LYS A 13 -8.91 -11.17 4.75
N ILE A 14 -7.65 -10.88 5.04
CA ILE A 14 -6.55 -11.00 4.07
C ILE A 14 -6.30 -12.48 3.77
N VAL A 15 -6.22 -12.83 2.49
CA VAL A 15 -5.94 -14.16 1.97
C VAL A 15 -4.51 -14.24 1.43
N ASP A 16 -4.05 -13.21 0.72
CA ASP A 16 -2.68 -13.09 0.22
C ASP A 16 -2.25 -11.61 0.28
N PRO A 17 -1.09 -11.25 0.89
CA PRO A 17 -0.08 -12.13 1.50
C PRO A 17 -0.60 -12.93 2.69
N VAL A 18 -0.23 -14.21 2.74
CA VAL A 18 -0.48 -15.06 3.92
C VAL A 18 0.48 -14.64 5.04
N PRO A 19 0.05 -14.57 6.31
CA PRO A 19 0.89 -14.20 7.44
C PRO A 19 1.83 -15.34 7.87
N ILE A 20 2.76 -15.70 6.98
CA ILE A 20 3.83 -16.66 7.24
C ILE A 20 5.18 -16.01 6.96
N SER A 21 6.14 -16.18 7.87
CA SER A 21 7.45 -15.50 7.83
C SER A 21 8.34 -15.87 6.63
N ILE A 22 7.93 -16.84 5.81
CA ILE A 22 8.65 -17.29 4.61
C ILE A 22 7.98 -16.82 3.31
N ARG A 23 6.90 -16.05 3.39
CA ARG A 23 6.22 -15.55 2.19
C ARG A 23 7.11 -14.54 1.48
N ARG A 24 7.52 -14.89 0.27
CA ARG A 24 8.32 -14.04 -0.63
C ARG A 24 7.42 -13.29 -1.59
N ILE A 25 7.60 -11.98 -1.67
CA ILE A 25 6.86 -11.07 -2.54
C ILE A 25 7.70 -10.82 -3.78
N ASN A 26 7.12 -11.10 -4.95
CA ASN A 26 7.78 -10.89 -6.24
C ASN A 26 7.22 -9.64 -6.92
N PHE A 27 8.10 -8.68 -7.23
CA PHE A 27 7.80 -7.49 -8.04
C PHE A 27 8.56 -7.50 -9.37
N GLU A 28 8.96 -8.68 -9.88
CA GLU A 28 9.56 -8.82 -11.20
C GLU A 28 8.68 -8.20 -12.31
N PRO A 29 9.24 -7.39 -13.21
CA PRO A 29 8.50 -6.85 -14.34
C PRO A 29 7.83 -7.95 -15.17
N GLY A 30 6.53 -7.79 -15.45
CA GLY A 30 5.73 -8.78 -16.17
C GLY A 30 5.09 -9.85 -15.28
N GLN A 31 5.43 -9.93 -13.98
CA GLN A 31 4.77 -10.78 -13.00
C GLN A 31 4.08 -9.93 -11.93
N PRO A 32 2.79 -9.57 -12.10
CA PRO A 32 2.09 -8.81 -11.09
C PRO A 32 1.93 -9.62 -9.81
N PHE A 33 2.11 -8.97 -8.66
CA PHE A 33 1.74 -9.56 -7.37
C PHE A 33 0.24 -9.34 -7.12
N THR A 34 -0.51 -10.43 -6.96
CA THR A 34 -1.95 -10.36 -6.68
C THR A 34 -2.21 -10.41 -5.17
N ILE A 35 -2.71 -9.31 -4.63
CA ILE A 35 -3.27 -9.24 -3.28
C ILE A 35 -4.69 -9.80 -3.31
N ARG A 36 -5.07 -10.59 -2.31
CA ARG A 36 -6.41 -11.17 -2.20
C ARG A 36 -6.99 -10.98 -0.80
N TRP A 37 -8.25 -10.59 -0.71
CA TRP A 37 -8.94 -10.44 0.57
C TRP A 37 -10.45 -10.64 0.44
N PHE A 38 -11.10 -11.02 1.53
CA PHE A 38 -12.55 -10.86 1.66
C PHE A 38 -12.86 -9.51 2.34
N PRO A 39 -13.79 -8.70 1.78
CA PRO A 39 -14.27 -7.47 2.39
C PRO A 39 -14.79 -7.69 3.81
N GLY A 40 -14.53 -6.73 4.69
CA GLY A 40 -15.23 -6.65 5.97
C GLY A 40 -16.65 -6.10 5.77
N THR A 41 -17.57 -6.45 6.67
CA THR A 41 -18.90 -5.85 6.68
C THR A 41 -18.80 -4.33 6.83
N ASN A 42 -19.60 -3.58 6.06
CA ASN A 42 -19.61 -2.11 6.02
C ASN A 42 -18.30 -1.42 5.59
N THR A 43 -17.35 -2.16 5.01
CA THR A 43 -16.15 -1.59 4.39
C THR A 43 -16.45 -1.16 2.95
N GLY A 44 -15.81 -0.08 2.48
CA GLY A 44 -16.06 0.47 1.14
C GLY A 44 -14.82 0.97 0.40
N VAL A 45 -13.69 1.12 1.09
CA VAL A 45 -12.43 1.58 0.50
C VAL A 45 -11.23 0.88 1.11
N TYR A 46 -10.20 0.66 0.31
CA TYR A 46 -8.98 -0.03 0.66
C TYR A 46 -7.76 0.71 0.11
N GLN A 47 -6.65 0.63 0.82
CA GLN A 47 -5.34 0.99 0.29
C GLN A 47 -4.33 -0.02 0.81
N MET A 48 -3.49 -0.51 -0.08
CA MET A 48 -2.49 -1.52 0.24
C MET A 48 -1.11 -0.91 0.17
N ILE A 49 -0.29 -1.24 1.15
CA ILE A 49 1.04 -0.68 1.32
C ILE A 49 2.00 -1.84 1.56
N PHE A 50 3.06 -1.92 0.76
CA PHE A 50 4.23 -2.73 1.06
C PHE A 50 5.31 -1.83 1.62
N ARG A 51 5.54 -1.94 2.92
CA ARG A 51 6.60 -1.22 3.61
C ARG A 51 7.88 -2.04 3.60
N VAL A 52 8.90 -1.53 2.94
CA VAL A 52 10.23 -2.15 2.86
C VAL A 52 11.08 -1.56 3.96
N HIS A 53 11.50 -2.39 4.92
CA HIS A 53 12.49 -2.01 5.92
C HIS A 53 13.89 -2.33 5.39
N TYR A 54 14.80 -1.38 5.58
CA TYR A 54 16.20 -1.56 5.20
C TYR A 54 17.13 -0.88 6.20
N ARG A 55 18.39 -1.29 6.17
CA ARG A 55 19.45 -0.64 6.94
C ARG A 55 20.48 -0.03 6.02
N ASP A 56 20.93 1.17 6.37
CA ASP A 56 22.08 1.83 5.76
C ASP A 56 23.31 1.50 6.60
N SER A 57 24.36 1.01 5.95
CA SER A 57 25.65 0.73 6.57
C SER A 57 26.71 1.64 5.95
N ILE A 58 27.22 2.55 6.77
CA ILE A 58 28.33 3.45 6.47
C ILE A 58 29.44 3.09 7.47
N PRO A 59 30.75 3.21 7.16
CA PRO A 59 31.80 2.86 8.11
C PRO A 59 31.59 3.49 9.50
N GLY A 60 31.37 2.64 10.51
CA GLY A 60 31.15 3.07 11.91
C GLY A 60 29.72 3.46 12.28
N TYR A 61 28.75 3.38 11.36
CA TYR A 61 27.37 3.82 11.61
C TYR A 61 26.35 2.95 10.87
N VAL A 62 25.28 2.55 11.57
CA VAL A 62 24.14 1.80 11.01
C VAL A 62 22.87 2.55 11.34
N GLU A 63 22.04 2.81 10.32
CA GLU A 63 20.73 3.45 10.46
C GLU A 63 19.65 2.57 9.86
N PHE A 64 18.44 2.62 10.44
CA PHE A 64 17.30 1.85 9.97
C PHE A 64 16.28 2.77 9.34
N HIS A 65 15.79 2.38 8.18
CA HIS A 65 14.89 3.17 7.35
C HIS A 65 13.73 2.32 6.84
N GLN A 66 12.73 3.00 6.29
CA GLN A 66 11.60 2.37 5.62
C GLN A 66 11.21 3.16 4.37
N ALA A 67 10.68 2.46 3.36
CA ALA A 67 10.09 3.05 2.16
C ALA A 67 8.79 2.30 1.81
N ASP A 68 7.77 3.03 1.37
CA ASP A 68 6.42 2.50 1.20
C ASP A 68 6.04 2.40 -0.28
N TYR A 69 5.64 1.21 -0.75
CA TYR A 69 5.02 1.04 -2.06
C TYR A 69 3.50 0.94 -1.91
N VAL A 70 2.77 1.89 -2.51
CA VAL A 70 1.33 2.10 -2.28
C VAL A 70 0.51 1.75 -3.53
N SER A 71 -0.58 0.99 -3.38
CA SER A 71 -1.42 0.48 -4.48
C SER A 71 -2.36 1.49 -5.16
N GLY A 72 -2.38 2.75 -4.72
CA GLY A 72 -3.53 3.63 -4.92
C GLY A 72 -4.75 3.15 -4.11
N GLY A 73 -5.76 4.01 -3.97
CA GLY A 73 -6.99 3.65 -3.27
C GLY A 73 -7.95 2.88 -4.19
N LEU A 74 -8.54 1.82 -3.64
CA LEU A 74 -9.54 0.98 -4.30
C LEU A 74 -10.86 1.16 -3.58
N TYR A 75 -11.94 1.44 -4.31
CA TYR A 75 -13.28 1.39 -3.73
C TYR A 75 -14.00 0.14 -4.24
N ASN A 76 -14.56 -0.64 -3.31
CA ASN A 76 -15.51 -1.68 -3.65
C ASN A 76 -16.51 -1.84 -2.50
N MET A 77 -17.80 -1.73 -2.82
CA MET A 77 -18.91 -1.85 -1.87
C MET A 77 -19.59 -3.22 -1.93
N GLU A 78 -19.20 -4.09 -2.85
CA GLU A 78 -19.68 -5.46 -2.96
C GLU A 78 -19.19 -6.28 -1.76
N ALA A 79 -20.14 -6.70 -0.93
CA ALA A 79 -19.87 -7.60 0.17
C ALA A 79 -19.84 -9.05 -0.31
N ASN A 80 -19.12 -9.91 0.41
CA ASN A 80 -19.15 -11.38 0.27
C ASN A 80 -18.50 -11.99 -0.98
N LEU A 81 -17.81 -11.20 -1.81
CA LEU A 81 -16.95 -11.71 -2.89
C LEU A 81 -15.49 -11.46 -2.56
N MET A 82 -14.63 -12.43 -2.88
CA MET A 82 -13.18 -12.24 -2.79
C MET A 82 -12.77 -11.13 -3.76
N GLN A 83 -11.98 -10.20 -3.24
CA GLN A 83 -11.43 -9.09 -3.98
C GLN A 83 -9.98 -9.37 -4.32
N GLU A 84 -9.56 -8.85 -5.47
CA GLU A 84 -8.18 -8.97 -5.94
C GLU A 84 -7.66 -7.60 -6.40
N SER A 85 -6.37 -7.36 -6.16
CA SER A 85 -5.67 -6.21 -6.70
C SER A 85 -4.28 -6.62 -7.16
N ASN A 86 -3.95 -6.25 -8.39
CA ASN A 86 -2.67 -6.53 -8.99
C ASN A 86 -1.75 -5.32 -8.82
N LEU A 87 -0.62 -5.55 -8.15
CA LEU A 87 0.46 -4.59 -8.08
C LEU A 87 1.51 -4.87 -9.15
N GLY A 88 1.79 -3.84 -9.95
CA GLY A 88 2.82 -3.92 -10.99
C GLY A 88 4.23 -3.93 -10.40
N GLY A 89 5.13 -4.67 -11.04
CA GLY A 89 6.55 -4.69 -10.71
C GLY A 89 7.30 -3.37 -10.98
N PRO A 90 7.17 -2.75 -12.17
CA PRO A 90 7.92 -1.52 -12.48
C PRO A 90 7.62 -0.35 -11.54
N SER A 91 6.38 -0.20 -11.11
CA SER A 91 5.97 0.86 -10.17
C SER A 91 6.57 0.69 -8.78
N PHE A 92 6.86 -0.54 -8.35
CA PHE A 92 7.59 -0.78 -7.11
C PHE A 92 8.99 -0.15 -7.16
N PHE A 93 9.78 -0.45 -8.19
CA PHE A 93 11.15 0.08 -8.32
C PHE A 93 11.18 1.59 -8.48
N THR A 94 10.26 2.16 -9.26
CA THR A 94 10.11 3.62 -9.38
C THR A 94 9.74 4.26 -8.04
N SER A 95 8.86 3.63 -7.26
CA SER A 95 8.48 4.12 -5.92
C SER A 95 9.66 4.11 -4.95
N MET A 96 10.48 3.05 -4.97
CA MET A 96 11.70 2.96 -4.15
C MET A 96 12.71 4.04 -4.53
N ALA A 97 12.98 4.22 -5.84
CA ALA A 97 13.91 5.25 -6.32
C ALA A 97 13.46 6.68 -6.00
N ALA A 98 12.15 6.92 -5.93
CA ALA A 98 11.61 8.24 -5.58
C ALA A 98 11.72 8.57 -4.08
N GLN A 99 11.72 7.56 -3.21
CA GLN A 99 11.70 7.75 -1.75
C GLN A 99 13.07 7.63 -1.09
N ILE A 100 13.96 6.84 -1.67
CA ILE A 100 15.25 6.49 -1.05
C ILE A 100 16.34 7.38 -1.63
N PRO A 101 17.03 8.20 -0.82
CA PRO A 101 18.08 9.07 -1.33
C PRO A 101 19.30 8.26 -1.76
N ALA A 102 19.92 8.65 -2.88
CA ALA A 102 21.20 8.10 -3.32
C ALA A 102 22.34 8.70 -2.49
N ILE A 103 22.99 7.88 -1.65
CA ILE A 103 24.10 8.31 -0.79
C ILE A 103 25.39 7.63 -1.28
N PRO A 104 26.42 8.38 -1.70
CA PRO A 104 27.68 7.77 -2.14
C PRO A 104 28.33 6.92 -1.04
N GLY A 105 28.70 5.68 -1.38
CA GLY A 105 29.41 4.77 -0.47
C GLY A 105 28.54 4.09 0.60
N VAL A 106 27.22 4.32 0.60
CA VAL A 106 26.30 3.57 1.48
C VAL A 106 26.13 2.14 0.98
N VAL A 107 26.03 1.19 1.92
CA VAL A 107 25.63 -0.19 1.63
C VAL A 107 24.29 -0.44 2.29
N ARG A 108 23.28 -0.78 1.49
CA ARG A 108 21.91 -1.03 1.96
C ARG A 108 21.56 -2.50 1.95
N GLU A 109 20.80 -2.92 2.95
CA GLU A 109 20.29 -4.27 3.03
C GLU A 109 18.82 -4.23 3.43
N VAL A 110 17.96 -4.86 2.63
CA VAL A 110 16.55 -5.06 2.97
C VAL A 110 16.49 -6.05 4.14
N THR A 111 15.87 -5.64 5.23
CA THR A 111 15.78 -6.44 6.46
C THR A 111 14.46 -7.20 6.55
N SER A 112 13.35 -6.56 6.16
CA SER A 112 12.03 -7.17 6.14
C SER A 112 11.07 -6.38 5.25
N VAL A 113 9.94 -7.00 4.93
CA VAL A 113 8.80 -6.34 4.32
C VAL A 113 7.59 -6.54 5.23
N GLU A 114 6.78 -5.50 5.32
CA GLU A 114 5.47 -5.52 5.98
C GLU A 114 4.41 -5.19 4.94
N PHE A 115 3.32 -5.97 4.93
CA PHE A 115 2.12 -5.61 4.19
C PHE A 115 1.12 -4.96 5.14
N ILE A 116 0.65 -3.77 4.77
CA ILE A 116 -0.33 -3.01 5.53
C ILE A 116 -1.56 -2.83 4.63
N MET A 117 -2.73 -3.22 5.14
CA MET A 117 -4.02 -2.92 4.51
C MET A 117 -4.74 -1.87 5.34
N LEU A 118 -4.92 -0.69 4.75
CA LEU A 118 -5.86 0.30 5.25
C LEU A 118 -7.24 -0.01 4.70
N SER A 119 -8.25 0.05 5.55
CA SER A 119 -9.65 -0.11 5.18
C SER A 119 -10.49 0.99 5.79
N GLY A 120 -11.49 1.45 5.06
CA GLY A 120 -12.40 2.50 5.49
C GLY A 120 -13.85 2.12 5.28
N GLY A 121 -14.72 2.72 6.10
CA GLY A 121 -16.16 2.54 6.01
C GLY A 121 -16.75 2.96 4.65
N ARG A 122 -17.97 2.51 4.37
CA ARG A 122 -18.70 2.83 3.13
C ARG A 122 -18.84 4.32 2.86
N ASP A 123 -19.01 5.15 3.90
CA ASP A 123 -19.14 6.60 3.73
C ASP A 123 -17.84 7.22 3.19
N LEU A 124 -16.68 6.78 3.70
CA LEU A 124 -15.38 7.18 3.15
C LEU A 124 -15.20 6.66 1.72
N GLY A 125 -15.65 5.44 1.44
CA GLY A 125 -15.63 4.88 0.08
C GLY A 125 -16.51 5.64 -0.90
N PHE A 126 -17.66 6.15 -0.46
CA PHE A 126 -18.53 7.00 -1.27
C PHE A 126 -17.87 8.33 -1.63
N LEU A 127 -17.22 8.99 -0.64
CA LEU A 127 -16.45 10.20 -0.90
C LEU A 127 -15.29 9.95 -1.86
N TYR A 128 -14.48 8.93 -1.58
CA TYR A 128 -13.33 8.59 -2.42
C TYR A 128 -13.78 8.28 -3.87
N ARG A 129 -14.86 7.52 -4.04
CA ARG A 129 -15.45 7.26 -5.36
C ARG A 129 -15.87 8.56 -6.06
N SER A 130 -16.55 9.44 -5.35
CA SER A 130 -16.99 10.73 -5.91
C SER A 130 -15.82 11.58 -6.39
N ASP A 131 -14.70 11.52 -5.67
CA ASP A 131 -13.47 12.22 -6.05
C ASP A 131 -12.76 11.60 -7.25
N VAL A 132 -12.72 10.26 -7.32
CA VAL A 132 -12.11 9.54 -8.46
C VAL A 132 -12.96 9.66 -9.73
N GLU A 133 -14.29 9.71 -9.61
CA GLU A 133 -15.24 9.82 -10.73
C GLU A 133 -15.64 11.28 -11.06
N ARG A 134 -14.82 12.27 -10.71
CA ARG A 134 -15.08 13.68 -11.01
C ARG A 134 -15.26 13.89 -12.53
N GLY A 135 -16.35 14.56 -12.91
CA GLY A 135 -16.68 14.89 -14.31
C GLY A 135 -17.93 14.20 -14.87
N ASN A 136 -18.54 13.25 -14.16
CA ASN A 136 -19.86 12.72 -14.51
C ASN A 136 -20.98 13.61 -13.92
N LEU A 137 -22.12 13.70 -14.62
CA LEU A 137 -23.26 14.56 -14.25
C LEU A 137 -23.83 14.30 -12.85
N PHE A 138 -23.49 13.18 -12.21
CA PHE A 138 -24.00 12.74 -10.91
C PHE A 138 -23.01 12.91 -9.73
N THR A 139 -21.76 13.36 -9.95
CA THR A 139 -20.67 13.31 -8.94
C THR A 139 -19.97 14.66 -8.67
N ASN A 140 -20.55 15.80 -9.06
CA ASN A 140 -19.98 17.13 -8.75
C ASN A 140 -20.31 17.59 -7.33
N LEU A 141 -19.61 17.04 -6.33
CA LEU A 141 -19.73 17.47 -4.93
C LEU A 141 -19.04 18.83 -4.66
N GLU A 142 -18.08 19.23 -5.51
CA GLU A 142 -17.15 20.34 -5.22
C GLU A 142 -17.63 21.76 -5.61
N ASN A 143 -18.74 21.92 -6.34
CA ASN A 143 -19.10 23.23 -6.92
C ASN A 143 -20.13 24.04 -6.12
N TYR A 144 -20.43 23.67 -4.87
CA TYR A 144 -21.35 24.46 -4.04
C TYR A 144 -20.57 25.47 -3.18
N SER A 145 -20.45 26.70 -3.67
CA SER A 145 -19.84 27.84 -2.96
C SER A 145 -20.68 28.37 -1.78
N ASN A 146 -21.82 27.76 -1.52
CA ASN A 146 -22.75 28.07 -0.45
C ASN A 146 -23.34 26.80 0.21
N LEU A 147 -22.50 25.92 0.74
CA LEU A 147 -22.96 24.82 1.61
C LEU A 147 -23.42 25.35 2.97
N VAL A 148 -24.65 25.85 3.02
CA VAL A 148 -25.45 25.91 4.26
C VAL A 148 -26.05 24.52 4.45
N ASN A 149 -25.65 23.80 5.51
CA ASN A 149 -25.85 22.35 5.76
C ASN A 149 -24.80 21.42 5.10
N GLY A 150 -23.51 21.73 5.23
CA GLY A 150 -22.44 20.80 4.86
C GLY A 150 -22.59 19.42 5.51
N LEU A 151 -22.59 18.35 4.70
CA LEU A 151 -22.51 16.98 5.17
C LEU A 151 -21.04 16.64 5.48
N GLY A 152 -20.64 16.75 6.75
CA GLY A 152 -19.37 16.20 7.21
C GLY A 152 -19.45 14.68 7.27
N VAL A 153 -18.54 13.98 6.60
CA VAL A 153 -18.43 12.52 6.71
C VAL A 153 -17.46 12.17 7.83
N PHE A 154 -18.01 11.63 8.91
CA PHE A 154 -17.22 10.96 9.95
C PHE A 154 -17.22 9.47 9.65
N SER A 155 -16.09 8.96 9.20
CA SER A 155 -15.90 7.52 8.97
C SER A 155 -14.75 6.99 9.82
N SER A 156 -14.75 5.69 10.05
CA SER A 156 -13.64 4.98 10.67
C SER A 156 -12.64 4.52 9.60
N LYS A 157 -11.38 4.43 10.01
CA LYS A 157 -10.27 3.77 9.30
C LYS A 157 -9.70 2.69 10.21
N VAL A 158 -9.40 1.53 9.66
CA VAL A 158 -8.70 0.46 10.38
C VAL A 158 -7.53 -0.05 9.55
N GLU A 159 -6.45 -0.42 10.24
CA GLU A 159 -5.20 -0.90 9.67
C GLU A 159 -4.97 -2.35 10.08
N GLN A 160 -4.56 -3.19 9.12
CA GLN A 160 -4.11 -4.55 9.36
C GLN A 160 -2.68 -4.73 8.88
N HIS A 161 -1.89 -5.43 9.68
CA HIS A 161 -0.47 -5.62 9.45
C HIS A 161 -0.15 -7.10 9.27
N ILE A 162 0.61 -7.40 8.23
CA ILE A 162 1.22 -8.70 7.98
C ILE A 162 2.73 -8.48 7.95
N PRO A 163 3.40 -8.68 9.10
CA PRO A 163 4.83 -8.44 9.23
C PRO A 163 5.65 -9.64 8.71
N ASN A 164 6.96 -9.47 8.69
CA ASN A 164 7.95 -10.53 8.43
C ASN A 164 7.82 -11.20 7.05
N LEU A 165 7.36 -10.44 6.05
CA LEU A 165 7.47 -10.85 4.65
C LEU A 165 8.90 -10.62 4.16
N MET A 166 9.26 -11.29 3.07
CA MET A 166 10.56 -11.09 2.40
C MET A 166 10.34 -10.72 0.94
N LEU A 167 11.29 -10.00 0.34
CA LEU A 167 11.32 -9.88 -1.11
C LEU A 167 11.84 -11.20 -1.72
N ALA A 168 11.32 -11.57 -2.88
CA ALA A 168 11.88 -12.67 -3.67
C ALA A 168 13.30 -12.31 -4.14
N GLU A 169 14.15 -13.32 -4.34
CA GLU A 169 15.55 -13.15 -4.76
C GLU A 169 15.66 -12.32 -6.04
N VAL A 170 14.81 -12.60 -7.03
CA VAL A 170 14.76 -11.81 -8.28
C VAL A 170 14.41 -10.34 -8.04
N THR A 171 13.54 -10.05 -7.06
CA THR A 171 13.18 -8.67 -6.72
C THR A 171 14.33 -7.96 -6.01
N LEU A 172 15.06 -8.65 -5.13
CA LEU A 172 16.28 -8.12 -4.49
C LEU A 172 17.37 -7.84 -5.52
N ASP A 173 17.60 -8.77 -6.46
CA ASP A 173 18.59 -8.61 -7.51
C ASP A 173 18.26 -7.42 -8.42
N LEU A 174 16.98 -7.25 -8.77
CA LEU A 174 16.51 -6.09 -9.54
C LEU A 174 16.60 -4.79 -8.73
N LEU A 175 16.34 -4.82 -7.42
CA LEU A 175 16.51 -3.65 -6.56
C LEU A 175 17.98 -3.22 -6.51
N ALA A 176 18.91 -4.17 -6.42
CA ALA A 176 20.35 -3.93 -6.35
C ALA A 176 20.98 -3.53 -7.69
N ARG A 177 20.54 -4.11 -8.81
CA ARG A 177 21.22 -4.02 -10.12
C ARG A 177 20.39 -3.39 -11.22
N GLY A 178 19.08 -3.24 -11.03
CA GLY A 178 18.18 -2.68 -12.04
C GLY A 178 18.51 -1.22 -12.34
N GLU A 179 18.35 -0.81 -13.60
CA GLU A 179 18.67 0.54 -14.06
C GLU A 179 18.02 1.65 -13.20
N THR A 180 16.79 1.42 -12.74
CA THR A 180 16.03 2.35 -11.91
C THR A 180 16.58 2.53 -10.49
N THR A 181 17.20 1.51 -9.90
CA THR A 181 17.52 1.49 -8.45
C THR A 181 18.96 1.13 -8.13
N LYS A 182 19.79 0.75 -9.12
CA LYS A 182 21.21 0.38 -8.91
C LYS A 182 22.04 1.44 -8.19
N HIS A 183 21.66 2.71 -8.37
CA HIS A 183 22.33 3.85 -7.75
C HIS A 183 21.97 4.03 -6.27
N LEU A 184 21.05 3.23 -5.72
CA LEU A 184 20.64 3.26 -4.31
C LEU A 184 21.54 2.40 -3.40
N GLY A 185 22.47 1.60 -3.94
CA GLY A 185 23.45 0.87 -3.13
C GLY A 185 22.89 -0.33 -2.35
N PHE A 186 21.80 -0.94 -2.80
CA PHE A 186 21.28 -2.18 -2.22
C PHE A 186 22.15 -3.38 -2.56
N ARG A 187 22.29 -4.29 -1.58
CA ARG A 187 22.85 -5.63 -1.79
C ARG A 187 21.86 -6.54 -2.50
N ASP A 188 22.39 -7.38 -3.37
CA ASP A 188 21.61 -8.41 -4.07
C ASP A 188 21.27 -9.61 -3.16
N SER A 189 20.59 -10.62 -3.71
CA SER A 189 20.24 -11.85 -3.00
C SER A 189 21.44 -12.66 -2.48
N LYS A 190 22.65 -12.39 -2.98
CA LYS A 190 23.91 -13.04 -2.59
C LYS A 190 24.73 -12.18 -1.62
N GLY A 191 24.23 -11.01 -1.23
CA GLY A 191 24.91 -10.09 -0.33
C GLY A 191 26.03 -9.27 -0.99
N GLN A 192 26.04 -9.19 -2.33
CA GLN A 192 27.02 -8.40 -3.10
C GLN A 192 26.53 -6.98 -3.34
#